data_AF-A0A7X6VC72-F1
#
_entry.id   AF-A0A7X6VC72-F1
#
_cell.length_a   1.000
_cell.length_b   1.000
_cell.length_c   1.000
_cell.angle_alpha   90.00
_cell.angle_beta   90.00
_cell.angle_gamma   90.00
#
_symmetry.space_group_name_H-M   'P 1'
#
loop_
_entity.id
_entity.type
_entity.pdbx_description
1 polymer ?
#
loop_
_entity_poly.entity_id
_entity_poly.type
_entity_poly.pdbx_seq_one_letter_code
_entity_poly.pdbx_strand_id
1 'polypeptide(L)'
;NAMDISNYKSGTEDGEVVSTTAIATSSIVTTIIISIGVLLIGQLTPILNSPQLKPAFDNILPALFGGLGVVYISKNWKISVAPLLFMVALFLLVPSLASSVGILVPVGAALSIGVARILYKKGLL
;
A
#
# COMPACT_ATOMS: atom_id res chain seq x y z
N ASN A 1 23.33 5.16 0.55
CA ASN A 1 22.35 5.94 1.33
C ASN A 1 22.96 7.32 1.64
N ALA A 2 22.19 8.36 1.99
CA ALA A 2 22.68 9.72 2.21
C ALA A 2 23.79 9.81 3.28
N MET A 3 23.70 8.98 4.34
CA MET A 3 24.75 8.84 5.36
C MET A 3 26.06 8.26 4.82
N ASP A 4 26.01 7.27 3.92
CA ASP A 4 27.21 6.65 3.33
C ASP A 4 27.98 7.65 2.45
N ILE A 5 27.25 8.49 1.72
CA ILE A 5 27.82 9.52 0.83
C ILE A 5 28.49 10.63 1.64
N SER A 6 27.97 10.88 2.84
CA SER A 6 28.49 11.90 3.76
C SER A 6 29.48 11.34 4.79
N ASN A 7 29.86 10.05 4.68
CA ASN A 7 30.77 9.35 5.61
C ASN A 7 30.31 9.36 7.09
N TYR A 8 29.00 9.54 7.34
CA TYR A 8 28.44 9.45 8.68
C TYR A 8 27.96 8.05 9.00
N LYS A 9 28.14 7.62 10.26
CA LYS A 9 27.66 6.32 10.75
C LYS A 9 26.23 6.45 11.26
N SER A 10 25.43 5.40 11.11
CA SER A 10 24.11 5.35 11.74
C SER A 10 24.24 5.39 13.27
N GLY A 11 23.39 6.18 13.92
CA GLY A 11 23.38 6.36 15.38
C GLY A 11 24.36 7.42 15.90
N THR A 12 25.03 8.19 15.02
CA THR A 12 25.71 9.43 15.42
C THR A 12 24.81 10.62 15.16
N GLU A 13 24.93 11.66 15.99
CA GLU A 13 24.11 12.88 15.89
C GLU A 13 24.14 13.48 14.47
N ASP A 14 25.34 13.64 13.90
CA ASP A 14 25.50 14.13 12.52
C ASP A 14 24.83 13.23 11.47
N GLY A 15 24.85 11.91 11.67
CA GLY A 15 24.24 10.94 10.76
C GLY A 15 22.71 10.96 10.81
N GLU A 16 22.15 11.16 12.01
CA GLU A 16 20.72 11.33 12.20
C GLU A 16 20.21 12.64 11.58
N VAL A 17 20.95 13.73 11.72
CA VAL A 17 20.60 15.03 11.08
C VAL A 17 20.60 14.89 9.56
N VAL A 18 21.63 14.28 8.97
CA VAL A 18 21.71 14.09 7.52
C VAL A 18 20.62 13.14 7.01
N SER A 19 20.40 12.01 7.69
CA SER A 19 19.37 11.05 7.28
C SER A 19 17.96 11.63 7.41
N THR A 20 17.65 12.36 8.47
CA THR A 20 16.35 13.01 8.66
C THR A 20 16.10 14.05 7.58
N THR A 21 17.09 14.88 7.29
CA THR A 21 17.00 15.89 6.22
C THR A 21 16.80 15.22 4.87
N ALA A 22 17.56 14.17 4.57
CA ALA A 22 17.43 13.43 3.32
C ALA A 22 16.05 12.78 3.16
N ILE A 23 15.51 12.16 4.22
CA ILE A 23 14.16 11.58 4.23
C ILE A 23 13.10 12.66 4.02
N ALA A 24 13.22 13.80 4.73
CA ALA A 24 12.29 14.92 4.60
C ALA A 24 12.29 15.49 3.17
N THR A 25 13.46 15.76 2.61
CA THR A 25 13.60 16.26 1.23
C THR A 25 13.06 15.25 0.22
N SER A 26 13.38 13.96 0.37
CA SER A 26 12.85 12.91 -0.51
C SER A 26 11.33 12.87 -0.45
N SER A 27 10.74 12.92 0.75
CA SER A 27 9.28 12.91 0.93
C SER A 27 8.61 14.12 0.28
N ILE A 28 9.18 15.32 0.45
CA ILE A 28 8.66 16.54 -0.17
C ILE A 28 8.73 16.43 -1.70
N VAL A 29 9.88 16.05 -2.24
CA VAL A 29 10.07 15.91 -3.70
C VAL A 29 9.12 14.87 -4.28
N THR A 30 9.02 13.69 -3.65
CA THR A 30 8.07 12.65 -4.07
C THR A 30 6.62 13.16 -4.03
N THR A 31 6.24 13.87 -2.96
CA THR A 31 4.88 14.42 -2.83
C THR A 31 4.58 15.44 -3.92
N ILE A 32 5.53 16.33 -4.23
CA ILE A 32 5.38 17.33 -5.30
C ILE A 32 5.24 16.64 -6.66
N ILE A 33 6.11 15.67 -6.96
CA ILE A 33 6.07 14.94 -8.24
C ILE A 33 4.72 14.22 -8.40
N ILE A 34 4.27 13.51 -7.37
CA ILE A 34 2.96 12.83 -7.39
C ILE A 34 1.84 13.84 -7.56
N SER A 35 1.86 14.96 -6.82
CA SER A 35 0.83 16.00 -6.90
C SER A 35 0.72 16.59 -8.31
N ILE A 36 1.85 16.93 -8.93
CA ILE A 36 1.89 17.43 -10.31
C ILE A 36 1.40 16.35 -11.28
N GLY A 37 1.85 15.11 -11.12
CA GLY A 37 1.41 13.99 -11.96
C GLY A 37 -0.10 13.78 -11.92
N VAL A 38 -0.69 13.81 -10.72
CA VAL A 38 -2.14 13.69 -10.53
C VAL A 38 -2.88 14.87 -11.17
N LEU A 39 -2.38 16.11 -11.01
CA LEU A 39 -2.97 17.29 -11.65
C LEU A 39 -2.96 17.19 -13.18
N LEU A 40 -1.85 16.74 -13.77
CA LEU A 40 -1.73 16.55 -15.22
C LEU A 40 -2.64 15.42 -15.72
N ILE A 41 -2.66 14.27 -15.04
CA ILE A 41 -3.57 13.15 -15.38
C ILE A 41 -5.04 13.59 -15.32
N GLY A 42 -5.39 14.43 -14.33
CA GLY A 42 -6.73 15.01 -14.20
C GLY A 42 -7.17 15.75 -15.46
N GLN A 43 -6.26 16.46 -16.14
CA GLN A 43 -6.56 17.14 -17.42
C GLN A 43 -6.70 16.16 -18.59
N LEU A 44 -6.06 14.99 -18.54
CA LEU A 44 -6.15 13.96 -19.57
C LEU A 44 -7.35 13.02 -19.39
N THR A 45 -8.05 13.07 -18.25
CA THR A 45 -9.28 12.30 -17.92
C THR A 45 -10.26 12.12 -19.09
N PRO A 46 -10.62 13.14 -19.91
CA PRO A 46 -11.54 12.94 -21.04
C PRO A 46 -11.00 11.95 -22.10
N ILE A 47 -9.68 11.90 -22.30
CA ILE A 47 -9.03 10.98 -23.23
C ILE A 47 -8.91 9.58 -22.60
N LEU A 48 -8.58 9.52 -21.31
CA LEU A 48 -8.40 8.27 -20.57
C LEU A 48 -9.71 7.49 -20.39
N ASN A 49 -10.86 8.18 -20.35
CA ASN A 49 -12.19 7.55 -20.29
C ASN A 49 -12.75 7.14 -21.66
N SER A 50 -11.94 7.20 -22.72
CA SER A 50 -12.34 6.64 -24.01
C SER A 50 -12.69 5.15 -23.89
N PRO A 51 -13.67 4.63 -24.65
CA PRO A 51 -14.13 3.25 -24.52
C PRO A 51 -13.02 2.20 -24.72
N GLN A 52 -11.99 2.54 -25.49
CA GLN A 52 -10.85 1.66 -25.74
C GLN A 52 -9.87 1.60 -24.55
N LEU A 53 -9.71 2.69 -23.80
CA LEU A 53 -8.76 2.79 -22.68
C LEU A 53 -9.40 2.47 -21.33
N LYS A 54 -10.70 2.67 -21.18
CA LYS A 54 -11.47 2.38 -19.96
C LYS A 54 -11.15 1.01 -19.32
N PRO A 55 -11.17 -0.13 -20.05
CA PRO A 55 -10.88 -1.43 -19.43
C PRO A 55 -9.42 -1.54 -18.93
N ALA A 56 -8.46 -0.84 -19.53
CA ALA A 56 -7.08 -0.84 -19.07
C ALA A 56 -6.94 -0.10 -17.73
N PHE A 57 -7.63 1.03 -17.57
CA PHE A 57 -7.64 1.80 -16.33
C PHE A 57 -8.42 1.11 -15.21
N ASP A 58 -9.57 0.50 -15.52
CA ASP A 58 -10.39 -0.22 -14.54
C ASP A 58 -9.63 -1.42 -13.93
N ASN A 59 -8.71 -2.04 -14.69
CA ASN A 59 -7.90 -3.18 -14.22
C ASN A 59 -6.51 -2.80 -13.68
N ILE A 60 -6.12 -1.53 -13.71
CA ILE A 60 -4.78 -1.12 -13.29
C ILE A 60 -4.56 -1.35 -11.79
N LEU A 61 -5.56 -1.01 -10.96
CA LEU A 61 -5.48 -1.20 -9.51
C LEU A 61 -5.47 -2.70 -9.14
N PRO A 62 -6.40 -3.54 -9.65
CA PRO A 62 -6.33 -4.99 -9.46
C PRO A 62 -4.99 -5.60 -9.89
N ALA A 63 -4.41 -5.18 -11.01
CA ALA A 63 -3.13 -5.72 -11.48
C ALA A 63 -1.96 -5.34 -10.56
N LEU A 64 -1.92 -4.07 -10.12
CA LEU A 64 -0.88 -3.58 -9.21
C LEU A 64 -0.97 -4.26 -7.83
N PHE A 65 -2.16 -4.26 -7.22
CA PHE A 65 -2.35 -4.82 -5.88
C PHE A 65 -2.43 -6.35 -5.88
N GLY A 66 -2.88 -6.97 -6.97
CA GLY A 66 -2.89 -8.43 -7.12
C GLY A 66 -1.46 -8.99 -7.17
N GLY A 67 -0.60 -8.40 -8.00
CA GLY A 67 0.80 -8.83 -8.12
C GLY A 67 1.58 -8.66 -6.81
N LEU A 68 1.51 -7.49 -6.19
CA LEU A 68 2.15 -7.23 -4.90
C LEU A 68 1.53 -8.09 -3.79
N GLY A 69 0.19 -8.18 -3.77
CA GLY A 69 -0.57 -8.94 -2.79
C GLY A 69 -0.13 -10.40 -2.74
N VAL A 70 -0.04 -11.07 -3.88
CA VAL A 70 0.37 -12.48 -3.94
C VAL A 70 1.78 -12.68 -3.35
N VAL A 71 2.74 -11.80 -3.65
CA VAL A 71 4.11 -11.92 -3.10
C VAL A 71 4.12 -11.79 -1.57
N TYR A 72 3.37 -10.85 -1.00
CA TYR A 72 3.31 -10.65 0.45
C TYR A 72 2.48 -11.72 1.17
N ILE A 73 1.36 -12.15 0.58
CA ILE A 73 0.50 -13.22 1.13
C ILE A 73 1.26 -14.55 1.13
N SER A 74 2.00 -14.85 0.04
CA SER A 74 2.76 -16.10 -0.08
C SER A 74 3.86 -16.22 0.98
N LYS A 75 4.45 -15.09 1.40
CA LYS A 75 5.45 -15.08 2.48
C LYS A 75 4.86 -15.37 3.86
N ASN A 76 3.62 -14.93 4.13
CA ASN A 76 3.02 -14.97 5.48
C ASN A 76 1.64 -15.65 5.50
N TRP A 77 1.54 -16.82 4.86
CA TRP A 77 0.27 -17.53 4.64
C TRP A 77 -0.57 -17.71 5.91
N LYS A 78 0.05 -18.10 7.03
CA LYS A 78 -0.64 -18.34 8.31
C LYS A 78 -1.41 -17.11 8.82
N ILE A 79 -0.89 -15.91 8.59
CA ILE A 79 -1.51 -14.66 9.05
C ILE A 79 -2.44 -14.10 7.99
N SER A 80 -2.07 -14.23 6.71
CA SER A 80 -2.80 -13.62 5.59
C SER A 80 -4.10 -14.33 5.23
N VAL A 81 -4.23 -15.64 5.46
CA VAL A 81 -5.42 -16.42 5.06
C VAL A 81 -6.70 -15.96 5.77
N ALA A 82 -6.65 -15.64 7.05
CA ALA A 82 -7.83 -15.25 7.82
C ALA A 82 -8.47 -13.93 7.36
N PRO A 83 -7.73 -12.80 7.24
CA PRO A 83 -8.29 -11.57 6.69
C PRO A 83 -8.71 -11.72 5.23
N LEU A 84 -8.02 -12.56 4.45
CA LEU A 84 -8.37 -12.80 3.05
C LEU A 84 -9.69 -13.56 2.90
N LEU A 85 -9.88 -14.65 3.65
CA LEU A 85 -11.16 -15.38 3.73
C LEU A 85 -12.29 -14.49 4.24
N PHE A 86 -12.03 -13.69 5.28
CA PHE A 86 -13.01 -12.76 5.81
C PHE A 86 -13.45 -11.74 4.76
N MET A 87 -12.50 -11.11 4.07
CA MET A 87 -12.80 -10.13 3.02
C MET A 87 -13.54 -10.75 1.84
N VAL A 88 -13.13 -11.95 1.40
CA VAL A 88 -13.82 -12.67 0.32
C VAL A 88 -15.26 -13.01 0.73
N ALA A 89 -15.46 -13.56 1.93
CA ALA A 89 -16.81 -13.89 2.43
C ALA A 89 -17.68 -12.63 2.56
N LEU A 90 -17.12 -11.54 3.09
CA LEU A 90 -17.83 -10.27 3.27
C LEU A 90 -18.27 -9.69 1.93
N PHE A 91 -17.41 -9.67 0.91
CA PHE A 91 -17.77 -9.16 -0.41
C PHE A 91 -18.74 -10.06 -1.17
N LEU A 92 -18.70 -11.38 -0.95
CA LEU A 92 -19.70 -12.31 -1.50
C LEU A 92 -21.08 -12.11 -0.87
N LEU A 93 -21.14 -11.86 0.44
CA LEU A 93 -22.38 -11.67 1.19
C LEU A 93 -22.97 -10.27 1.01
N VAL A 94 -22.12 -9.24 0.87
CA VAL A 94 -22.54 -7.85 0.73
C VAL A 94 -21.77 -7.17 -0.41
N PRO A 95 -22.19 -7.38 -1.68
CA PRO A 95 -21.52 -6.83 -2.84
C PRO A 95 -21.47 -5.30 -2.87
N SER A 96 -22.43 -4.64 -2.21
CA SER A 96 -22.51 -3.17 -2.14
C SER A 96 -21.33 -2.53 -1.40
N LEU A 97 -20.57 -3.28 -0.58
CA LEU A 97 -19.36 -2.76 0.07
C LEU A 97 -18.17 -2.67 -0.89
N ALA A 98 -18.24 -3.26 -2.10
CA ALA A 98 -17.17 -3.18 -3.09
C ALA A 98 -16.91 -1.75 -3.59
N SER A 99 -17.89 -0.85 -3.48
CA SER A 99 -17.71 0.57 -3.80
C SER A 99 -16.99 1.37 -2.69
N SER A 100 -16.78 0.76 -1.51
CA SER A 100 -16.19 1.40 -0.34
C SER A 100 -14.87 0.74 0.09
N VAL A 101 -14.13 0.16 -0.86
CA VAL A 101 -12.84 -0.51 -0.62
C VAL A 101 -11.87 0.37 0.18
N GLY A 102 -11.85 1.68 -0.05
CA GLY A 102 -10.99 2.62 0.69
C GLY A 102 -11.24 2.65 2.21
N ILE A 103 -12.48 2.50 2.65
CA ILE A 103 -12.84 2.44 4.08
C ILE A 103 -12.57 1.04 4.65
N LEU A 104 -12.66 0.01 3.82
CA LEU A 104 -12.49 -1.37 4.23
C LEU A 104 -11.00 -1.76 4.39
N VAL A 105 -10.07 -1.00 3.81
CA VAL A 105 -8.62 -1.21 3.95
C VAL A 105 -8.17 -1.10 5.42
N PRO A 106 -8.48 -0.03 6.16
CA PRO A 106 -8.21 0.05 7.61
C PRO A 106 -8.86 -1.09 8.42
N VAL A 107 -10.08 -1.48 8.07
CA VAL A 107 -10.82 -2.56 8.75
C VAL A 107 -10.10 -3.90 8.55
N GLY A 108 -9.63 -4.18 7.33
CA GLY A 108 -8.83 -5.36 7.03
C GLY A 108 -7.48 -5.37 7.75
N ALA A 109 -6.85 -4.20 7.89
CA ALA A 109 -5.63 -4.07 8.66
C ALA A 109 -5.87 -4.39 10.15
N ALA A 110 -6.93 -3.83 10.75
CA ALA A 110 -7.29 -4.11 12.14
C ALA A 110 -7.58 -5.60 12.37
N LEU A 111 -8.30 -6.24 11.44
CA LEU A 111 -8.62 -7.66 11.51
C LEU A 111 -7.35 -8.53 11.38
N SER A 112 -6.44 -8.17 10.47
CA SER A 112 -5.13 -8.83 10.31
C SER A 112 -4.28 -8.74 11.58
N ILE A 113 -4.26 -7.56 12.23
CA ILE A 113 -3.55 -7.34 13.49
C ILE A 113 -4.19 -8.19 14.62
N GLY A 114 -5.52 -8.25 14.68
CA GLY A 114 -6.24 -9.07 15.65
C GLY A 114 -5.92 -10.56 15.51
N VAL A 115 -5.94 -11.08 14.28
CA VAL A 115 -5.57 -12.46 13.98
C VAL A 115 -4.10 -12.74 14.34
N ALA A 116 -3.18 -11.85 13.96
CA ALA A 116 -1.77 -11.99 14.28
C ALA A 116 -1.56 -12.09 15.80
N ARG A 117 -2.26 -11.29 16.60
CA ARG A 117 -2.18 -11.31 18.07
C ARG A 117 -2.71 -12.61 18.66
N ILE A 118 -3.78 -13.18 18.11
CA ILE A 118 -4.34 -14.47 18.56
C ILE A 118 -3.39 -15.61 18.21
N LEU A 119 -2.83 -15.64 16.99
CA LEU A 119 -1.87 -16.67 16.58
C LEU A 119 -0.58 -16.62 17.40
N TYR A 120 -0.08 -15.41 17.68
CA TYR A 120 1.11 -15.21 18.52
C TYR A 120 0.90 -15.75 19.94
N LYS A 121 -0.25 -15.46 20.57
CA LYS A 121 -0.59 -15.99 21.89
C LYS A 121 -0.77 -17.51 21.92
N LYS A 122 -1.05 -18.14 20.78
CA LYS A 122 -1.18 -19.60 20.65
C LYS A 122 0.14 -20.30 20.28
N GLY A 123 1.25 -19.57 20.14
CA GLY A 123 2.55 -20.12 19.77
C GLY A 123 2.61 -20.68 18.34
N LEU A 124 1.71 -20.24 17.46
CA LEU A 124 1.61 -20.71 16.06
C LEU A 124 2.42 -19.85 15.07
N LEU A 125 3.03 -18.77 15.58
CA LEU A 125 4.00 -17.86 14.97
C LEU A 125 5.32 -17.95 15.73
#